data_AF-A0AAV2SJC3-F1
#
_entry.id   AF-A0AAV2SJC3-F1
#
_cell.length_a   1.000
_cell.length_b   1.000
_cell.length_c   1.000
_cell.angle_alpha   90.00
_cell.angle_beta   90.00
_cell.angle_gamma   90.00
#
_symmetry.space_group_name_H-M   'P 1'
#
loop_
_entity.id
_entity.type
_entity.pdbx_description
1 polymer ?
#
loop_
_entity_poly.entity_id
_entity_poly.type
_entity_poly.pdbx_seq_one_letter_code
_entity_poly.pdbx_strand_id
1 'polypeptide(L)'
;MASGLNVWLAGLSGGLVLTILAAVVLLRWRNRDRAVPCRCKSRVQGKVVVITGATRGIGYTLACNLARNGAIIYIAGRNSELGQAAERSLRAASGNAKVYFRYLDLNSLTSIRAFVKKLSEG
;
A
#
# COMPACT_ATOMS: atom_id res chain seq x y z
N MET A 1 -66.72 -11.06 4.66
CA MET A 1 -65.51 -11.61 5.33
C MET A 1 -64.43 -11.84 4.27
N ALA A 2 -63.66 -10.80 3.91
CA ALA A 2 -62.58 -10.91 2.93
C ALA A 2 -61.54 -9.79 3.16
N SER A 3 -60.68 -9.94 4.17
CA SER A 3 -59.60 -8.96 4.43
C SER A 3 -58.32 -9.57 5.01
N GLY A 4 -58.18 -10.90 5.05
CA GLY A 4 -57.02 -11.56 5.67
C GLY A 4 -55.89 -12.01 4.75
N LEU A 5 -56.10 -12.08 3.43
CA LEU A 5 -55.14 -12.72 2.50
C LEU A 5 -54.07 -11.75 1.93
N ASN A 6 -54.28 -10.44 1.98
CA ASN A 6 -53.38 -9.46 1.35
C ASN A 6 -52.21 -9.03 2.26
N VAL A 7 -52.27 -9.33 3.56
CA VAL A 7 -51.23 -8.92 4.54
C VAL A 7 -49.97 -9.81 4.43
N TRP A 8 -50.13 -11.08 4.04
CA TRP A 8 -49.00 -12.02 3.92
C TRP A 8 -48.18 -11.84 2.63
N LEU A 9 -48.77 -11.29 1.56
CA LEU A 9 -48.07 -11.01 0.30
C LEU A 9 -47.24 -9.71 0.35
N ALA A 10 -47.58 -8.78 1.24
CA ALA A 10 -46.86 -7.51 1.42
C ALA A 10 -45.63 -7.62 2.36
N GLY A 11 -45.49 -8.69 3.14
CA GLY A 11 -44.38 -8.89 4.08
C GLY A 11 -43.10 -9.47 3.44
N LEU A 12 -43.22 -10.11 2.28
CA LEU A 12 -42.08 -10.75 1.59
C LEU A 12 -41.22 -9.75 0.81
N SER A 13 -41.77 -8.59 0.43
CA SER A 13 -41.04 -7.56 -0.30
C SER A 13 -40.06 -6.78 0.60
N GLY A 14 -40.42 -6.51 1.86
CA GLY A 14 -39.57 -5.77 2.80
C GLY A 14 -38.31 -6.53 3.24
N GLY A 15 -38.42 -7.83 3.51
CA GLY A 15 -37.29 -8.69 3.91
C GLY A 15 -36.26 -8.88 2.80
N LEU A 16 -36.73 -9.00 1.55
CA LEU A 16 -35.84 -9.12 0.38
C LEU A 16 -35.05 -7.82 0.15
N VAL A 17 -35.70 -6.66 0.29
CA VAL A 17 -35.04 -5.36 0.13
C VAL A 17 -33.96 -5.15 1.19
N LEU A 18 -34.24 -5.50 2.45
CA LEU A 18 -33.26 -5.40 3.54
C LEU A 18 -32.04 -6.33 3.35
N THR A 19 -32.25 -7.56 2.91
CA THR A 19 -31.15 -8.50 2.64
C THR A 19 -30.31 -8.08 1.43
N ILE A 20 -30.94 -7.56 0.37
CA ILE A 20 -30.23 -7.00 -0.79
C ILE A 20 -29.42 -5.76 -0.37
N LEU A 21 -29.99 -4.83 0.40
CA LEU A 21 -29.27 -3.66 0.89
C LEU A 21 -28.09 -4.05 1.79
N ALA A 22 -28.28 -4.99 2.72
CA ALA A 22 -27.21 -5.50 3.57
C ALA A 22 -26.12 -6.19 2.75
N ALA A 23 -26.47 -7.01 1.77
CA ALA A 23 -25.53 -7.65 0.86
C ALA A 23 -24.76 -6.61 0.03
N VAL A 24 -25.42 -5.58 -0.49
CA VAL A 24 -24.76 -4.48 -1.21
C VAL A 24 -23.81 -3.70 -0.29
N VAL A 25 -24.21 -3.40 0.95
CA VAL A 25 -23.35 -2.74 1.93
C VAL A 25 -22.13 -3.62 2.24
N LEU A 26 -22.33 -4.91 2.50
CA LEU A 26 -21.25 -5.87 2.76
C LEU A 26 -20.32 -6.05 1.54
N LEU A 27 -20.88 -6.13 0.33
CA LEU A 27 -20.10 -6.21 -0.90
C LEU A 27 -19.32 -4.93 -1.15
N ARG A 28 -19.91 -3.75 -0.88
CA ARG A 28 -19.22 -2.47 -0.99
C ARG A 28 -18.15 -2.31 0.09
N TRP A 29 -18.37 -2.81 1.31
CA TRP A 29 -17.37 -2.81 2.36
C TRP A 29 -16.22 -3.76 2.02
N ARG A 30 -16.53 -4.97 1.56
CA ARG A 30 -15.54 -5.94 1.07
C ARG A 30 -14.76 -5.46 -0.15
N ASN A 31 -15.39 -4.66 -1.03
CA ASN A 31 -14.73 -4.08 -2.20
C ASN A 31 -14.12 -2.69 -1.96
N ARG A 32 -14.33 -2.06 -0.80
CA ARG A 32 -13.77 -0.73 -0.50
C ARG A 32 -12.25 -0.76 -0.41
N ASP A 33 -11.69 -1.90 -0.03
CA ASP A 33 -10.25 -2.12 0.06
C ASP A 33 -9.65 -2.71 -1.22
N ARG A 34 -10.43 -2.84 -2.30
CA ARG A 34 -9.87 -3.19 -3.61
C ARG A 34 -9.15 -1.98 -4.17
N ALA A 35 -7.85 -1.90 -3.87
CA ALA A 35 -6.93 -1.03 -4.56
C ALA A 35 -7.15 -1.18 -6.08
N VAL A 36 -7.34 -0.06 -6.77
CA VAL A 36 -7.42 -0.03 -8.24
C VAL A 36 -6.18 -0.75 -8.76
N PRO A 37 -6.30 -1.90 -9.45
CA PRO A 37 -5.12 -2.60 -9.94
C PRO A 37 -4.41 -1.66 -10.91
N CYS A 38 -3.17 -1.29 -10.59
CA CYS A 38 -2.36 -0.45 -11.45
C CYS A 38 -2.24 -1.16 -12.81
N ARG A 39 -2.90 -0.63 -13.85
CA ARG A 39 -2.95 -1.23 -15.20
C ARG A 39 -1.66 -1.04 -16.01
N CYS A 40 -0.65 -0.39 -15.45
CA CYS A 40 0.66 -0.29 -16.09
C CYS A 40 1.47 -1.56 -15.83
N LYS A 41 1.90 -2.25 -16.91
CA LYS A 41 2.98 -3.26 -16.84
C LYS A 41 4.13 -2.65 -16.04
N SER A 42 4.41 -3.16 -14.84
CA SER A 42 5.35 -2.52 -13.93
C SER A 42 6.78 -2.66 -14.46
N ARG A 43 7.25 -1.63 -15.18
CA ARG A 43 8.61 -1.52 -15.76
C ARG A 43 9.74 -1.45 -14.71
N VAL A 44 9.41 -1.66 -13.44
CA VAL A 44 10.31 -1.43 -12.31
C VAL A 44 10.89 -2.72 -11.74
N GLN A 45 10.48 -3.89 -12.25
CA GLN A 45 11.07 -5.16 -11.83
C GLN A 45 12.59 -5.14 -12.07
N GLY A 46 13.37 -5.42 -11.02
CA GLY A 46 14.84 -5.39 -11.06
C GLY A 46 15.45 -3.99 -11.16
N LYS A 47 14.66 -2.91 -11.19
CA LYS A 47 15.18 -1.54 -11.17
C LYS A 47 15.51 -1.11 -9.75
N VAL A 48 16.60 -0.36 -9.61
CA VAL A 48 16.99 0.30 -8.35
C VAL A 48 16.22 1.61 -8.23
N VAL A 49 15.54 1.80 -7.10
CA VAL A 49 14.79 3.02 -6.78
C VAL A 49 15.25 3.54 -5.44
N VAL A 50 15.70 4.80 -5.42
CA VAL A 50 16.04 5.52 -4.19
C VAL A 50 14.87 6.41 -3.82
N ILE A 51 14.40 6.31 -2.58
CA ILE A 51 13.29 7.11 -2.07
C ILE A 51 13.72 7.81 -0.78
N THR A 52 13.76 9.14 -0.82
CA THR A 52 13.97 9.97 0.37
C THR A 52 12.66 10.12 1.13
N GLY A 53 12.71 10.17 2.46
CA GLY A 53 11.51 10.37 3.29
C GLY A 53 10.52 9.21 3.28
N ALA A 54 10.99 7.98 3.06
CA ALA A 54 10.14 6.78 2.99
C ALA A 54 9.93 6.06 4.34
N THR A 55 10.19 6.71 5.47
CA THR A 55 9.97 6.12 6.79
C THR A 55 8.49 6.04 7.18
N ARG A 56 7.64 6.89 6.58
CA ARG A 56 6.19 6.94 6.83
C ARG A 56 5.43 7.57 5.65
N GLY A 57 4.11 7.58 5.72
CA GLY A 57 3.24 8.34 4.82
C GLY A 57 3.33 7.92 3.35
N ILE A 58 3.37 8.92 2.46
CA ILE A 58 3.35 8.72 1.00
C ILE A 58 4.59 7.94 0.54
N GLY A 59 5.77 8.33 1.01
CA GLY A 59 7.03 7.67 0.64
C GLY A 59 7.06 6.20 1.04
N TYR A 60 6.53 5.87 2.23
CA TYR A 60 6.40 4.48 2.68
C TYR A 60 5.45 3.67 1.78
N THR A 61 4.27 4.23 1.48
CA THR A 61 3.27 3.56 0.65
C THR A 61 3.79 3.33 -0.78
N LEU A 62 4.48 4.33 -1.34
CA LEU A 62 5.15 4.24 -2.63
C LEU A 62 6.23 3.15 -2.63
N ALA A 63 7.11 3.17 -1.62
CA ALA A 63 8.16 2.17 -1.45
C ALA A 63 7.59 0.74 -1.38
N CYS A 64 6.53 0.55 -0.61
CA CYS A 64 5.85 -0.73 -0.48
C CYS A 64 5.27 -1.22 -1.82
N ASN A 65 4.59 -0.34 -2.55
CA ASN A 65 4.01 -0.68 -3.86
C ASN A 65 5.10 -0.99 -4.91
N LEU A 66 6.18 -0.21 -4.97
CA LEU A 66 7.28 -0.48 -5.89
C LEU A 66 8.01 -1.79 -5.51
N ALA A 67 8.21 -2.04 -4.23
CA ALA A 67 8.80 -3.30 -3.73
C ALA A 67 7.94 -4.52 -4.11
N ARG A 68 6.61 -4.44 -3.97
CA ARG A 68 5.67 -5.50 -4.41
C ARG A 68 5.77 -5.79 -5.91
N ASN A 69 6.17 -4.79 -6.70
CA ASN A 69 6.40 -4.90 -8.13
C ASN A 69 7.86 -5.32 -8.48
N GLY A 70 8.62 -5.84 -7.51
CA GLY A 70 9.94 -6.42 -7.73
C GLY A 70 11.08 -5.41 -7.94
N ALA A 71 10.87 -4.14 -7.58
CA ALA A 71 11.95 -3.16 -7.55
C ALA A 71 12.92 -3.43 -6.38
N ILE A 72 14.16 -2.94 -6.52
CA ILE A 72 15.16 -2.89 -5.46
C ILE A 72 15.05 -1.52 -4.82
N ILE A 73 14.64 -1.45 -3.55
CA ILE A 73 14.33 -0.18 -2.89
C ILE A 73 15.46 0.21 -1.95
N TYR A 74 15.95 1.44 -2.08
CA TYR A 74 16.77 2.10 -1.08
C TYR A 74 15.97 3.24 -0.45
N ILE A 75 15.60 3.09 0.81
CA ILE A 75 15.02 4.19 1.59
C ILE A 75 16.14 5.01 2.24
N ALA A 76 16.07 6.33 2.11
CA ALA A 76 17.12 7.22 2.56
C ALA A 76 16.59 8.31 3.50
N GLY A 77 17.34 8.57 4.58
CA GLY A 77 16.97 9.59 5.56
C GLY A 77 17.99 9.73 6.69
N ARG A 78 17.71 10.68 7.59
CA ARG A 78 18.65 11.11 8.66
C ARG A 78 18.53 10.31 9.95
N ASN A 79 17.34 9.79 10.28
CA ASN A 79 17.14 9.01 11.49
C ASN A 79 17.34 7.52 11.19
N SER A 80 18.46 6.97 11.66
CA SER A 80 18.83 5.58 11.40
C SER A 80 17.89 4.56 12.06
N GLU A 81 17.40 4.84 13.27
CA GLU A 81 16.51 3.94 14.00
C GLU A 81 15.16 3.82 13.29
N LEU A 82 14.54 4.96 12.97
CA LEU A 82 13.29 5.01 12.21
C LEU A 82 13.46 4.41 10.80
N GLY A 83 14.62 4.65 10.19
CA GLY A 83 14.99 4.08 8.89
C GLY A 83 15.03 2.55 8.90
N GLN A 84 15.74 1.96 9.86
CA GLN A 84 15.83 0.51 10.02
C GLN A 84 14.48 -0.12 10.40
N ALA A 85 13.69 0.53 11.24
CA ALA A 85 12.34 0.10 11.55
C ALA A 85 11.45 0.08 10.29
N ALA A 86 11.51 1.13 9.46
CA ALA A 86 10.78 1.22 8.20
C ALA A 86 11.26 0.16 7.19
N GLU A 87 12.57 -0.11 7.10
CA GLU A 87 13.12 -1.18 6.25
C GLU A 87 12.51 -2.55 6.60
N ARG A 88 12.52 -2.92 7.89
CA ARG A 88 11.92 -4.18 8.36
C ARG A 88 10.43 -4.25 8.04
N SER A 89 9.70 -3.17 8.30
CA SER A 89 8.27 -3.07 8.05
C SER A 89 7.94 -3.18 6.55
N LEU A 90 8.70 -2.50 5.69
CA LEU A 90 8.54 -2.57 4.23
C LEU A 90 8.81 -3.96 3.68
N ARG A 91 9.86 -4.65 4.15
CA ARG A 91 10.15 -6.03 3.74
C ARG A 91 8.97 -6.94 4.08
N ALA A 92 8.45 -6.85 5.30
CA ALA A 92 7.29 -7.63 5.74
C ALA A 92 6.03 -7.30 4.93
N ALA A 93 5.72 -6.01 4.73
CA ALA A 93 4.50 -5.55 4.06
C ALA A 93 4.49 -5.79 2.54
N SER A 94 5.67 -5.81 1.91
CA SER A 94 5.81 -6.01 0.46
C SER A 94 6.13 -7.44 0.06
N GLY A 95 6.63 -8.28 0.98
CA GLY A 95 7.15 -9.60 0.68
C GLY A 95 8.47 -9.60 -0.11
N ASN A 96 9.09 -8.44 -0.31
CA ASN A 96 10.34 -8.29 -1.05
C ASN A 96 11.50 -8.00 -0.09
N ALA A 97 12.51 -8.88 -0.09
CA ALA A 97 13.70 -8.75 0.75
C ALA A 97 14.67 -7.64 0.29
N LYS A 98 14.56 -7.18 -0.97
CA LYS A 98 15.46 -6.19 -1.59
C LYS A 98 15.06 -4.76 -1.25
N VAL A 99 14.88 -4.48 0.04
CA VAL A 99 14.64 -3.14 0.60
C VAL A 99 15.76 -2.84 1.58
N TYR A 100 16.40 -1.68 1.47
CA TYR A 100 17.56 -1.32 2.29
C TYR A 100 17.46 0.12 2.78
N PHE A 101 17.79 0.36 4.06
CA PHE A 101 17.97 1.71 4.57
C PHE A 101 19.41 2.18 4.37
N ARG A 102 19.56 3.46 4.04
CA ARG A 102 20.83 4.16 3.98
C ARG A 102 20.71 5.54 4.62
N TYR A 103 21.67 5.88 5.47
CA TYR A 103 21.75 7.23 6.02
C TYR A 103 22.00 8.23 4.89
N LEU A 104 21.22 9.31 4.89
CA LEU A 104 21.37 10.43 3.99
C LEU A 104 20.90 11.71 4.67
N ASP A 105 21.79 12.69 4.76
CA ASP A 105 21.44 14.05 5.13
C ASP A 105 21.49 14.97 3.92
N LEU A 106 20.32 15.44 3.49
CA LEU A 106 20.17 16.32 2.34
C LEU A 106 20.66 17.76 2.62
N ASN A 107 20.88 18.12 3.89
CA ASN A 107 21.47 19.42 4.24
C ASN A 107 23.01 19.44 4.11
N SER A 108 23.65 18.30 3.80
CA SER A 108 25.10 18.18 3.68
C SER A 108 25.50 17.63 2.32
N LEU A 109 26.14 18.45 1.49
CA LEU A 109 26.70 18.01 0.20
C LEU A 109 27.72 16.88 0.36
N THR A 110 28.48 16.88 1.46
CA THR A 110 29.40 15.79 1.78
C THR A 110 28.65 14.48 2.01
N SER A 111 27.53 14.53 2.75
CA SER A 111 26.67 13.36 2.97
C SER A 111 26.07 12.86 1.65
N ILE A 112 25.55 13.77 0.81
CA ILE A 112 24.98 13.42 -0.50
C ILE A 112 26.03 12.74 -1.39
N ARG A 113 27.24 13.30 -1.51
CA ARG A 113 28.32 12.71 -2.32
C ARG A 113 28.74 11.34 -1.81
N ALA A 114 28.89 11.19 -0.49
CA ALA A 114 29.22 9.91 0.13
C ALA A 114 28.13 8.84 -0.10
N PHE A 115 26.86 9.25 -0.05
CA PHE A 115 25.72 8.39 -0.34
C PHE A 115 25.70 7.92 -1.79
N VAL A 116 25.87 8.84 -2.75
CA VAL A 116 25.90 8.51 -4.19
C VAL A 116 27.06 7.57 -4.50
N LYS A 117 28.26 7.84 -3.97
CA LYS A 117 29.43 6.97 -4.15
C LYS A 117 29.16 5.54 -3.69
N LYS A 118 28.55 5.36 -2.51
CA LYS A 118 28.17 4.04 -1.98
C LYS A 118 27.10 3.32 -2.80
N LEU A 119 26.26 4.05 -3.54
CA LEU A 119 25.26 3.45 -4.43
C LEU A 119 25.81 3.05 -5.79
N SER A 120 26.82 3.75 -6.31
CA SER A 120 27.43 3.44 -7.61
C SER A 120 28.42 2.27 -7.57
N GLU A 121 28.93 1.94 -6.39
CA GLU A 121 29.97 0.91 -6.19
C GLU A 121 29.40 -0.48 -5.87
N GLY A 122 28.08 -0.65 -5.77
CA GLY A 122 27.42 -1.93 -5.45
C GLY A 122 26.33 -2.29 -6.44
#